data_AF-A0A165KS89-F1
#
_entry.id   AF-A0A165KS89-F1
#
_cell.length_a   1.000
_cell.length_b   1.000
_cell.length_c   1.000
_cell.angle_alpha   90.00
_cell.angle_beta   90.00
_cell.angle_gamma   90.00
#
_symmetry.space_group_name_H-M   'P 1'
#
loop_
_entity.id
_entity.type
_entity.pdbx_description
1 polymer ?
#
loop_
_entity_poly.entity_id
_entity_poly.type
_entity_poly.pdbx_seq_one_letter_code
_entity_poly.pdbx_strand_id
1 'polypeptide(L)'
;RAQHRACPRFSIQAQVRALCQLHAVRLLSSISRTMSILYGVDDLVNTALRHDTPEWRMQHACAPCLYVLEGEEPLKPALLATMDGNQSLKLVDDAYCAGITRYDPRTARTDMWLHPDDVNRFQNEVQDN
;
A
#
# COMPACT_ATOMS: atom_id res chain seq x y z
N ARG A 1 4.76 15.97 -24.01
CA ARG A 1 5.88 15.29 -24.72
C ARG A 1 7.01 14.80 -23.80
N ALA A 2 7.20 15.35 -22.60
CA ALA A 2 8.30 14.94 -21.69
C ALA A 2 8.04 13.66 -20.85
N GLN A 3 6.77 13.29 -20.61
CA GLN A 3 6.41 12.18 -19.70
C GLN A 3 6.57 10.78 -20.31
N HIS A 4 6.87 10.67 -21.60
CA HIS A 4 6.90 9.38 -22.32
C HIS A 4 8.31 8.74 -22.37
N ARG A 5 9.36 9.47 -21.96
CA ARG A 5 10.76 9.01 -22.01
C ARG A 5 11.28 8.39 -20.71
N ALA A 6 10.56 8.56 -19.61
CA ALA A 6 10.81 7.86 -18.35
C ALA A 6 9.54 7.07 -18.06
N CYS A 7 9.58 5.74 -18.19
CA CYS A 7 8.45 4.85 -17.85
C CYS A 7 7.77 5.31 -16.55
N PRO A 8 6.57 5.92 -16.58
CA PRO A 8 5.94 6.31 -15.35
C PRO A 8 4.90 5.25 -15.04
N ARG A 9 5.25 4.28 -14.21
CA ARG A 9 4.24 3.57 -13.43
C ARG A 9 3.75 4.52 -12.34
N PHE A 10 3.11 5.63 -12.73
CA PHE A 10 2.50 6.53 -11.77
C PHE A 10 1.25 5.84 -11.20
N SER A 11 1.09 5.89 -9.89
CA SER A 11 -0.21 5.61 -9.29
C SER A 11 -1.24 6.58 -9.87
N ILE A 12 -2.52 6.19 -9.88
CA ILE A 12 -3.62 7.05 -10.37
C ILE A 12 -3.54 8.44 -9.72
N GLN A 13 -3.22 8.51 -8.43
CA GLN A 13 -3.03 9.76 -7.72
C GLN A 13 -1.85 10.60 -8.25
N ALA A 14 -0.70 9.98 -8.52
CA ALA A 14 0.46 10.67 -9.07
C ALA A 14 0.21 11.19 -10.49
N GLN A 15 -0.49 10.41 -11.33
CA GLN A 15 -0.87 10.83 -12.67
C GLN A 15 -1.84 12.01 -12.62
N VAL A 16 -2.88 11.96 -11.79
CA VAL A 16 -3.83 13.07 -11.68
C VAL A 16 -3.17 14.32 -11.08
N ARG A 17 -2.25 14.18 -10.11
CA ARG A 17 -1.44 15.30 -9.61
C ARG A 17 -0.60 15.95 -10.71
N ALA A 18 0.07 15.14 -11.53
CA ALA A 18 0.87 15.63 -12.64
C ALA A 18 0.02 16.38 -13.68
N LEU A 19 -1.17 15.88 -14.00
CA LEU A 19 -2.12 16.57 -14.88
C LEU A 19 -2.62 17.89 -14.28
N CYS A 20 -3.02 17.88 -13.01
CA CYS A 20 -3.43 19.10 -12.30
C CYS A 20 -2.32 20.17 -12.30
N GLN A 21 -1.07 19.77 -12.06
CA GLN A 21 0.09 20.67 -12.13
C GLN A 21 0.32 21.22 -13.54
N LEU A 22 0.27 20.37 -14.58
CA LEU A 22 0.44 20.78 -15.98
C LEU A 22 -0.62 21.79 -16.43
N HIS A 23 -1.85 21.63 -15.94
CA HIS A 23 -2.97 22.49 -16.31
C HIS A 23 -3.20 23.65 -15.33
N ALA A 24 -2.34 23.82 -14.32
CA ALA A 24 -2.52 24.80 -13.24
C ALA A 24 -3.92 24.72 -12.57
N VAL A 25 -4.53 23.54 -12.56
CA VAL A 25 -5.82 23.28 -11.94
C VAL A 25 -5.59 22.72 -10.54
N ARG A 26 -6.34 23.23 -9.55
CA ARG A 26 -6.27 22.70 -8.19
C ARG A 26 -6.77 21.26 -8.17
N LEU A 27 -5.99 20.36 -7.58
CA LEU A 27 -6.40 18.97 -7.35
C LEU A 27 -7.68 18.99 -6.50
N LEU A 28 -8.82 18.74 -7.13
CA LEU A 28 -10.08 18.64 -6.42
C LEU A 28 -10.02 17.41 -5.51
N SER A 29 -10.67 17.51 -4.34
CA SER A 29 -10.77 16.43 -3.33
C SER A 29 -11.41 15.13 -3.85
N SER A 30 -11.82 15.09 -5.12
CA SER A 30 -12.46 13.98 -5.80
C SER A 30 -11.67 12.67 -5.77
N ILE A 31 -10.33 12.68 -5.75
CA ILE A 31 -9.53 11.44 -5.68
C ILE A 31 -9.71 10.72 -4.33
N SER A 32 -9.83 11.46 -3.22
CA SER A 32 -10.12 10.85 -1.92
C SER A 32 -11.52 10.22 -1.90
N ARG A 33 -12.46 10.82 -2.64
CA ARG A 33 -13.83 10.36 -2.79
C ARG A 33 -13.92 9.05 -3.59
N THR A 34 -13.17 8.93 -4.69
CA THR A 34 -13.16 7.70 -5.51
C THR A 34 -12.60 6.52 -4.75
N MET A 35 -11.56 6.71 -3.93
CA MET A 35 -11.04 5.63 -3.08
C MET A 35 -12.08 5.14 -2.07
N SER A 36 -12.85 6.05 -1.46
CA SER A 36 -13.89 5.67 -0.48
C SER A 36 -15.03 4.88 -1.11
N ILE A 37 -15.37 5.15 -2.37
CA ILE A 37 -16.36 4.36 -3.12
C ILE A 37 -15.83 2.94 -3.37
N LEU A 38 -14.58 2.80 -3.79
CA LEU A 38 -13.97 1.48 -4.02
C LEU A 38 -13.97 0.63 -2.74
N TYR A 39 -13.61 1.22 -1.60
CA TYR A 39 -13.67 0.54 -0.30
C TYR A 39 -15.09 0.09 0.04
N GLY A 40 -16.11 0.95 -0.18
CA GLY A 40 -17.50 0.58 0.09
C GLY A 40 -17.99 -0.56 -0.81
N VAL A 41 -17.55 -0.60 -2.08
CA VAL A 41 -17.85 -1.71 -2.98
C VAL A 41 -17.17 -3.00 -2.51
N ASP A 42 -15.88 -2.94 -2.15
CA ASP A 42 -15.15 -4.11 -1.65
C ASP A 42 -15.78 -4.66 -0.37
N ASP A 43 -16.22 -3.80 0.55
CA ASP A 43 -16.90 -4.20 1.79
C ASP A 43 -18.22 -4.94 1.52
N LEU A 44 -19.04 -4.42 0.60
CA LEU A 44 -20.28 -5.06 0.18
C LEU A 44 -20.02 -6.42 -0.48
N VAL A 45 -19.00 -6.51 -1.34
CA VAL A 45 -18.61 -7.77 -2.00
C VAL A 45 -18.12 -8.78 -0.97
N ASN A 46 -17.24 -8.37 -0.05
CA ASN A 46 -16.72 -9.25 1.00
C ASN A 46 -17.86 -9.77 1.88
N THR A 47 -18.78 -8.91 2.28
CA THR A 47 -19.96 -9.30 3.08
C THR A 47 -20.85 -10.30 2.31
N ALA A 48 -21.11 -10.03 1.02
CA ALA A 48 -21.93 -10.92 0.19
C ALA A 48 -21.30 -12.32 0.00
N LEU A 49 -19.96 -12.38 -0.03
CA LEU A 49 -19.19 -13.62 -0.12
C LEU A 49 -18.89 -14.27 1.25
N ARG A 50 -19.31 -13.65 2.37
CA ARG A 50 -19.00 -14.07 3.75
C ARG A 50 -17.51 -14.08 4.06
N HIS A 51 -16.81 -13.07 3.55
CA HIS A 51 -15.38 -12.81 3.76
C HIS A 51 -15.14 -11.75 4.85
N ASP A 52 -16.15 -11.47 5.67
CA ASP A 52 -16.22 -10.39 6.65
C ASP A 52 -15.91 -10.84 8.10
N THR A 53 -15.52 -12.10 8.30
CA THR A 53 -15.10 -12.58 9.63
C THR A 53 -13.72 -12.05 10.01
N PRO A 54 -13.43 -11.87 11.32
CA PRO A 54 -12.07 -11.58 11.78
C PRO A 54 -11.06 -12.58 11.21
N GLU A 55 -9.91 -12.07 10.77
CA GLU A 55 -8.81 -12.88 10.22
C GLU A 55 -9.17 -13.72 8.97
N TRP A 56 -10.30 -13.45 8.31
CA TRP A 56 -10.76 -14.23 7.15
C TRP A 56 -9.65 -14.36 6.10
N ARG A 57 -8.96 -13.26 5.78
CA ARG A 57 -7.85 -13.26 4.82
C ARG A 57 -6.67 -14.10 5.30
N MET A 58 -6.30 -14.07 6.58
CA MET A 58 -5.19 -14.92 7.05
C MET A 58 -5.52 -16.41 6.93
N GLN A 59 -6.79 -16.79 7.09
CA GLN A 59 -7.22 -18.19 7.04
C GLN A 59 -7.48 -18.69 5.61
N HIS A 60 -7.88 -17.80 4.69
CA HIS A 60 -8.38 -18.19 3.36
C HIS A 60 -7.60 -17.57 2.19
N ALA A 61 -6.85 -16.50 2.40
CA ALA A 61 -5.97 -16.01 1.36
C ALA A 61 -4.86 -17.04 1.17
N CYS A 62 -4.61 -17.40 -0.09
CA CYS A 62 -3.40 -18.11 -0.41
C CYS A 62 -2.24 -17.23 0.08
N ALA A 63 -1.36 -17.79 0.92
CA ALA A 63 -0.08 -17.14 1.17
C ALA A 63 0.53 -16.80 -0.19
N PRO A 64 1.27 -15.69 -0.36
CA PRO A 64 2.02 -15.43 -1.59
C PRO A 64 3.03 -16.58 -1.75
N CYS A 65 2.57 -17.67 -2.34
CA CYS A 65 3.17 -18.95 -2.12
C CYS A 65 4.17 -19.14 -3.23
N LEU A 66 5.42 -19.31 -2.84
CA LEU A 66 6.44 -20.00 -3.63
C LEU A 66 6.13 -21.50 -3.70
N TYR A 67 4.86 -21.89 -3.55
CA TYR A 67 4.41 -23.26 -3.52
C TYR A 67 4.34 -23.75 -4.96
N VAL A 68 5.23 -24.67 -5.28
CA VAL A 68 5.35 -25.30 -6.59
C VAL A 68 4.49 -26.55 -6.59
N LEU A 69 3.62 -26.69 -7.59
CA LEU A 69 2.78 -27.88 -7.74
C LEU A 69 3.58 -29.05 -8.34
N GLU A 70 3.21 -30.29 -7.99
CA GLU A 70 3.79 -31.47 -8.64
C GLU A 70 3.49 -31.45 -10.15
N GLY A 71 4.54 -31.52 -10.97
CA GLY A 71 4.43 -31.47 -12.43
C GLY A 71 4.41 -30.06 -13.04
N GLU A 72 4.58 -29.01 -12.23
CA GLU A 72 4.74 -27.65 -12.74
C GLU A 72 6.11 -27.45 -13.40
N GLU A 73 6.15 -26.83 -14.57
CA GLU A 73 7.39 -26.56 -15.30
C GLU A 73 8.22 -25.49 -14.55
N PRO A 74 9.52 -25.72 -14.29
CA PRO A 74 10.34 -24.77 -13.54
C PRO A 74 10.51 -23.43 -14.27
N LEU A 75 9.97 -22.37 -13.68
CA LEU A 75 10.15 -20.99 -14.14
C LEU A 75 11.60 -20.52 -13.94
N LYS A 76 12.17 -19.83 -14.94
CA LYS A 76 13.48 -19.17 -14.87
C LYS A 76 13.36 -17.72 -15.34
N PRO A 77 13.30 -16.73 -14.41
CA PRO A 77 13.45 -16.83 -12.96
C PRO A 77 12.20 -17.40 -12.25
N ALA A 78 12.40 -18.17 -11.17
CA ALA A 78 11.32 -18.81 -10.39
C ALA A 78 10.50 -17.83 -9.54
N LEU A 79 11.06 -16.64 -9.29
CA LEU A 79 10.41 -15.59 -8.53
C LEU A 79 10.86 -14.23 -9.07
N LEU A 80 9.90 -13.34 -9.28
CA LEU A 80 10.15 -11.92 -9.46
C LEU A 80 9.51 -11.18 -8.29
N ALA A 81 10.33 -10.79 -7.32
CA ALA A 81 9.87 -10.01 -6.17
C ALA A 81 10.21 -8.53 -6.37
N THR A 82 9.24 -7.66 -6.15
CA THR A 82 9.46 -6.22 -6.02
C THR A 82 9.04 -5.81 -4.63
N MET A 83 10.01 -5.55 -3.76
CA MET A 83 9.74 -4.91 -2.47
C MET A 83 9.85 -3.41 -2.71
N ASP A 84 8.73 -2.70 -2.54
CA ASP A 84 8.85 -1.29 -2.23
C ASP A 84 9.51 -1.27 -0.83
N GLY A 85 10.75 -0.79 -0.73
CA GLY A 85 11.46 -0.77 0.54
C GLY A 85 10.83 0.18 1.57
N ASN A 86 9.65 0.72 1.27
CA ASN A 86 8.87 1.68 2.01
C ASN A 86 9.71 2.83 2.58
N GLN A 87 10.76 3.21 1.83
CA GLN A 87 11.72 4.22 2.26
C GLN A 87 11.07 5.62 2.32
N SER A 88 9.90 5.80 1.67
CA SER A 88 9.11 7.02 1.76
C SER A 88 8.48 7.26 3.15
N LEU A 89 8.46 6.23 4.01
CA LEU A 89 7.94 6.29 5.38
C LEU A 89 9.04 6.33 6.43
N LYS A 90 10.33 6.26 6.04
CA LYS A 90 11.40 6.57 6.98
C LYS A 90 11.27 8.05 7.33
N LEU A 91 11.00 8.32 8.61
CA LEU A 91 11.11 9.65 9.16
C LEU A 91 12.54 10.11 8.90
N VAL A 92 12.70 11.04 7.97
CA VAL A 92 13.98 11.72 7.77
C VAL A 92 14.06 12.72 8.89
N ASP A 93 15.06 12.58 9.75
CA ASP A 93 15.30 13.54 10.83
C ASP A 93 15.41 14.95 10.24
N ASP A 94 14.79 15.92 10.91
CA ASP A 94 14.71 17.32 10.46
C ASP A 94 16.11 17.92 10.20
N ALA A 95 17.16 17.39 10.84
CA ALA A 95 18.55 17.73 10.57
C ALA A 95 18.99 17.41 9.14
N TYR A 96 18.40 16.39 8.50
CA TYR A 96 18.70 15.95 7.14
C TYR A 96 17.67 16.42 6.11
N CYS A 97 16.41 16.62 6.52
CA CYS A 97 15.38 17.17 5.63
C CYS A 97 14.37 18.02 6.41
N ALA A 98 14.58 19.34 6.40
CA ALA A 98 13.69 20.29 7.08
C ALA A 98 12.25 20.19 6.52
N GLY A 99 11.28 19.97 7.40
CA GLY A 99 9.87 19.84 7.05
C GLY A 99 8.94 20.04 8.23
N ILE A 100 7.62 20.00 7.96
CA ILE A 100 6.60 19.94 9.00
C ILE A 100 6.05 18.53 8.99
N THR A 101 6.18 17.81 10.11
CA THR A 101 5.55 16.50 10.28
C THR A 101 4.05 16.64 10.03
N ARG A 102 3.56 15.94 9.01
CA ARG A 102 2.12 15.91 8.73
C ARG A 102 1.51 14.74 9.49
N TYR A 103 0.58 15.06 10.38
CA TYR A 103 -0.28 14.06 10.98
C TYR A 103 -1.08 13.35 9.89
N ASP A 104 -1.03 12.03 9.87
CA ASP A 104 -1.83 11.19 9.00
C ASP A 104 -3.03 10.65 9.79
N PRO A 105 -4.24 11.22 9.60
CA PRO A 105 -5.43 10.80 10.34
C PRO A 105 -6.05 9.50 9.80
N ARG A 106 -5.44 8.87 8.78
CA ARG A 106 -5.99 7.66 8.17
C ARG A 106 -5.96 6.52 9.20
N THR A 107 -7.14 5.98 9.50
CA THR A 107 -7.29 4.75 10.28
C THR A 107 -7.22 3.52 9.37
N ALA A 108 -6.85 2.38 9.94
CA ALA A 108 -6.92 1.09 9.28
C ALA A 108 -8.33 0.89 8.68
N ARG A 109 -8.40 0.66 7.37
CA ARG A 109 -9.65 0.38 6.64
C ARG A 109 -9.82 -1.10 6.30
N THR A 110 -8.75 -1.88 6.47
CA THR A 110 -8.72 -3.30 6.20
C THR A 110 -7.91 -4.00 7.29
N ASP A 111 -8.10 -5.30 7.44
CA ASP A 111 -7.33 -6.22 8.30
C ASP A 111 -5.85 -6.38 7.88
N MET A 112 -5.42 -5.74 6.80
CA MET A 112 -4.02 -5.74 6.33
C MET A 112 -3.17 -4.66 6.99
N TRP A 113 -3.79 -3.78 7.78
CA TRP A 113 -3.09 -2.75 8.55
C TRP A 113 -2.83 -3.27 9.97
N LEU A 114 -1.58 -3.17 10.42
CA LEU A 114 -1.24 -3.42 11.82
C LEU A 114 -1.49 -2.14 12.62
N HIS A 115 -2.17 -2.25 13.77
CA HIS A 115 -2.35 -1.11 14.65
C HIS A 115 -1.00 -0.75 15.29
N PRO A 116 -0.69 0.54 15.51
CA PRO A 116 0.52 0.94 16.22
C PRO A 116 0.69 0.22 17.56
N ASP A 117 -0.41 0.03 18.29
CA ASP A 117 -0.38 -0.69 19.57
C ASP A 117 0.09 -2.14 19.44
N ASP A 118 -0.28 -2.83 18.34
CA ASP A 118 0.17 -4.20 18.08
C ASP A 118 1.67 -4.24 17.77
N VAL A 119 2.17 -3.29 16.98
CA VAL A 119 3.59 -3.17 16.62
C VAL A 119 4.44 -2.78 17.84
N ASN A 120 3.95 -1.83 18.65
CA ASN A 120 4.67 -1.29 19.80
C ASN A 120 4.95 -2.35 20.88
N ARG A 121 4.21 -3.47 20.90
CA ARG A 121 4.50 -4.62 21.79
C ARG A 121 5.90 -5.20 21.55
N PHE A 122 6.40 -5.09 20.33
CA PHE A 122 7.68 -5.67 19.90
C PHE A 122 8.84 -4.66 19.94
N GLN A 123 8.61 -3.41 20.34
CA GLN A 123 9.60 -2.32 20.24
C GLN A 123 10.92 -2.57 21.01
N ASN A 124 10.88 -3.43 22.03
CA ASN A 124 12.02 -3.73 22.91
C ASN A 124 12.54 -5.16 22.75
N GLU A 125 12.08 -5.92 21.73
CA GLU A 125 12.49 -7.32 21.57
C GLU A 125 13.91 -7.50 21.06
N VAL A 126 14.43 -6.53 20.30
CA VAL A 126 15.80 -6.55 19.79
C VAL A 126 16.68 -5.78 20.78
N GLN A 127 17.58 -6.48 21.46
CA GLN A 127 18.65 -5.85 22.22
C GLN A 127 19.77 -5.44 21.26
N ASP A 128 20.18 -4.17 21.32
CA ASP A 128 21.36 -3.69 20.62
C ASP A 128 22.60 -4.40 21.21
N ASN A 129 23.27 -5.23 20.39
CA ASN A 129 24.56 -5.84 20.70
C ASN A 129 25.71 -4.85 20.53
#